data_AF-A0A497RNF4-F1
#
_entry.id   AF-A0A497RNF4-F1
#
_cell.length_a   1.000
_cell.length_b   1.000
_cell.length_c   1.000
_cell.angle_alpha   90.00
_cell.angle_beta   90.00
_cell.angle_gamma   90.00
#
_symmetry.space_group_name_H-M   'P 1'
#
loop_
_entity.id
_entity.type
_entity.pdbx_description
1 polymer ?
#
loop_
_entity_poly.entity_id
_entity_poly.type
_entity_poly.pdbx_seq_one_letter_code
_entity_poly.pdbx_strand_id
1 'polypeptide(L)'
;MTVTSNLTTISNCDSETNWDSNDPSFGTDDIRKEGSYSLSMDVDIETSYMRYDLGSAQDYSNRVLYVWMMCMTASFLDTKANGGMQIFIEDSSGNQSYWYVGGSDTYKGGWKCFSVYCSSTPDANNGTNADPSQTRYIGVRYKGVAKSKLADNCYVDFVRYGSATQPAVKITGGSAASPLTWEDLFSDDDTSDIGVIQKGEQTYLLTGGIQFGDTSSGDVYFSDKLQVVQFEDLPSIPDQFEISVVNNPSGIASVLFGEKSGEVGLAGGLIRAKNTIYPYKVTITDVDVSTFKLCGVTFLDASTITLPSETVGAEVLNCLFQSCARVDPSSSTFRYCTFVDADDVALLLPSSHNVKDCSFLSNPKAVEIDTPGTFTFDNLTFTGNDIDIYNTSGGTVVVQCVNGSNPSTSSSPSGGTVEIQNVVYLKVYVKDSDGVEISNARVAIYKSSDMTQLMNELTDANGKAEETFQYPGSDVEVIIRVRKSSVGDTRYIPVETIGVIGVDGLTQYVTMYEDTSLEGG
;
A
#
# COMPACT_ATOMS: atom_id res chain seq x y z
N MET A 1 -14.71 11.05 -20.71
CA MET A 1 -13.61 10.89 -19.75
C MET A 1 -13.16 12.27 -19.40
N THR A 2 -12.92 12.55 -18.12
CA THR A 2 -12.52 13.87 -17.69
C THR A 2 -11.55 13.76 -16.51
N VAL A 3 -10.31 14.22 -16.71
CA VAL A 3 -9.39 14.64 -15.66
C VAL A 3 -9.70 16.10 -15.36
N THR A 4 -10.30 16.35 -14.20
CA THR A 4 -10.69 17.69 -13.77
C THR A 4 -9.70 18.20 -12.74
N SER A 5 -9.13 19.38 -12.99
CA SER A 5 -8.27 20.05 -12.02
C SER A 5 -9.06 20.56 -10.81
N ASN A 6 -8.56 20.30 -9.60
CA ASN A 6 -8.99 21.00 -8.37
C ASN A 6 -8.07 22.18 -8.05
N LEU A 7 -7.19 22.57 -8.98
CA LEU A 7 -6.22 23.64 -8.77
C LEU A 7 -6.83 24.99 -9.13
N THR A 8 -6.44 26.02 -8.38
CA THR A 8 -6.79 27.42 -8.65
C THR A 8 -5.61 28.11 -9.31
N THR A 9 -5.84 28.78 -10.45
CA THR A 9 -4.82 29.56 -11.15
C THR A 9 -4.52 30.87 -10.40
N ILE A 10 -3.24 31.12 -10.15
CA ILE A 10 -2.70 32.41 -9.67
C ILE A 10 -2.36 33.29 -10.86
N SER A 11 -1.63 32.73 -11.83
CA SER A 11 -1.26 33.40 -13.08
C SER A 11 -1.15 32.38 -14.19
N ASN A 12 -1.68 32.73 -15.37
CA ASN A 12 -1.52 31.97 -16.61
C ASN A 12 -0.28 32.42 -17.41
N CYS A 13 0.53 33.35 -16.89
CA CYS A 13 1.77 33.81 -17.52
C CYS A 13 1.63 34.42 -18.94
N ASP A 14 0.40 34.73 -19.37
CA ASP A 14 0.11 35.37 -20.67
C ASP A 14 0.46 36.87 -20.73
N SER A 15 0.85 37.46 -19.60
CA SER A 15 1.29 38.86 -19.54
C SER A 15 2.22 39.10 -18.35
N GLU A 16 3.06 40.12 -18.46
CA GLU A 16 3.95 40.61 -17.39
C GLU A 16 3.20 41.33 -16.25
N THR A 17 1.87 41.45 -16.33
CA THR A 17 1.08 42.15 -15.32
C THR A 17 1.27 41.52 -13.94
N ASN A 18 1.65 42.33 -12.95
CA ASN A 18 2.00 41.94 -11.57
C ASN A 18 3.23 41.04 -11.44
N TRP A 19 3.96 40.79 -12.52
CA TRP A 19 5.23 40.10 -12.47
C TRP A 19 6.38 41.11 -12.36
N ASP A 20 7.39 40.72 -11.60
CA ASP A 20 8.66 41.44 -11.44
C ASP A 20 9.82 40.44 -11.54
N SER A 21 10.95 40.91 -12.06
CA SER A 21 12.15 40.12 -12.22
C SER A 21 13.38 40.98 -11.95
N ASN A 22 14.44 40.35 -11.45
CA ASN A 22 15.76 41.01 -11.41
C ASN A 22 16.53 40.89 -12.73
N ASP A 23 15.96 40.25 -13.75
CA ASP A 23 16.58 40.09 -15.06
C ASP A 23 16.08 41.15 -16.06
N PRO A 24 16.98 41.82 -16.80
CA PRO A 24 16.59 42.87 -17.75
C PRO A 24 15.99 42.34 -19.06
N SER A 25 16.07 41.04 -19.37
CA SER A 25 15.43 40.42 -20.55
C SER A 25 14.03 39.89 -20.26
N PHE A 26 13.55 40.00 -19.02
CA PHE A 26 12.22 39.54 -18.61
C PHE A 26 11.13 39.99 -19.59
N GLY A 27 10.36 39.02 -20.08
CA GLY A 27 9.34 39.27 -21.08
C GLY A 27 8.36 38.11 -21.27
N THR A 28 7.50 38.25 -22.27
CA THR A 28 6.62 37.17 -22.75
C THR A 28 7.19 36.52 -24.02
N ASP A 29 7.08 35.20 -24.13
CA ASP A 29 7.59 34.41 -25.25
C ASP A 29 6.49 33.46 -25.80
N ASP A 30 6.58 33.09 -27.08
CA ASP A 30 5.67 32.15 -27.73
C ASP A 30 5.97 30.68 -27.39
N ILE A 31 7.14 30.41 -26.83
CA ILE A 31 7.51 29.18 -26.15
C ILE A 31 6.66 29.05 -24.88
N ARG A 32 5.71 28.12 -24.86
CA ARG A 32 4.75 27.96 -23.74
C ARG A 32 4.31 26.52 -23.55
N LYS A 33 3.67 26.25 -22.41
CA LYS A 33 2.94 25.02 -22.15
C LYS A 33 1.45 25.22 -22.44
N GLU A 34 0.84 26.28 -21.93
CA GLU A 34 -0.58 26.59 -22.13
C GLU A 34 -0.78 28.07 -22.51
N GLY A 35 -2.00 28.44 -22.90
CA GLY A 35 -2.34 29.84 -23.18
C GLY A 35 -1.76 30.35 -24.50
N SER A 36 -1.46 31.66 -24.52
CA SER A 36 -0.91 32.37 -25.66
C SER A 36 0.60 32.59 -25.56
N TYR A 37 1.11 32.82 -24.34
CA TYR A 37 2.51 33.09 -24.03
C TYR A 37 2.93 32.44 -22.72
N SER A 38 4.25 32.36 -22.49
CA SER A 38 4.81 32.15 -21.16
C SER A 38 5.72 33.32 -20.77
N LEU A 39 6.20 33.34 -19.53
CA LEU A 39 7.21 34.31 -19.11
C LEU A 39 8.61 33.75 -19.35
N SER A 40 9.50 34.57 -19.90
CA SER A 40 10.88 34.24 -20.18
C SER A 40 11.84 35.16 -19.41
N MET A 41 13.05 34.66 -19.17
CA MET A 41 14.20 35.48 -18.76
C MET A 41 15.52 34.85 -19.23
N ASP A 42 16.56 35.66 -19.30
CA ASP A 42 17.94 35.22 -19.37
C ASP A 42 18.40 34.82 -17.96
N VAL A 43 19.22 33.79 -17.89
CA VAL A 43 19.87 33.40 -16.65
C VAL A 43 21.29 33.05 -17.03
N ASP A 44 22.23 33.79 -16.48
CA ASP A 44 23.65 33.65 -16.77
C ASP A 44 24.35 32.98 -15.57
N ILE A 45 25.60 33.33 -15.23
CA ILE A 45 26.31 32.77 -14.07
C ILE A 45 25.85 33.40 -12.74
N GLU A 46 24.55 33.57 -12.58
CA GLU A 46 23.92 34.21 -11.43
C GLU A 46 22.60 33.53 -11.07
N THR A 47 21.95 34.05 -10.03
CA THR A 47 20.61 33.61 -9.64
C THR A 47 19.59 34.66 -10.03
N SER A 48 18.75 34.34 -11.01
CA SER A 48 17.65 35.20 -11.46
C SER A 48 16.32 34.67 -10.93
N TYR A 49 15.35 35.56 -10.78
CA TYR A 49 14.02 35.26 -10.28
C TYR A 49 12.94 35.93 -11.11
N MET A 50 11.77 35.29 -11.11
CA MET A 50 10.50 35.91 -11.50
C MET A 50 9.56 35.75 -10.33
N ARG A 51 8.87 36.82 -9.94
CA ARG A 51 7.88 36.78 -8.85
C ARG A 51 6.60 37.49 -9.25
N TYR A 52 5.50 36.91 -8.82
CA TYR A 52 4.16 37.42 -9.00
C TYR A 52 3.69 38.12 -7.72
N ASP A 53 3.23 39.35 -7.85
CA ASP A 53 2.62 40.13 -6.78
C ASP A 53 1.13 39.76 -6.64
N LEU A 54 0.76 39.19 -5.49
CA LEU A 54 -0.63 38.84 -5.16
C LEU A 54 -1.52 40.07 -4.88
N GLY A 55 -0.96 41.28 -4.87
CA GLY A 55 -1.69 42.54 -4.64
C GLY A 55 -2.02 42.81 -3.17
N SER A 56 -2.12 41.76 -2.35
CA SER A 56 -2.25 41.77 -0.88
C SER A 56 -1.66 40.49 -0.28
N ALA A 57 -1.38 40.49 1.03
CA ALA A 57 -1.03 39.26 1.72
C ALA A 57 -2.18 38.25 1.67
N GLN A 58 -1.87 36.97 1.44
CA GLN A 58 -2.81 35.86 1.36
C GLN A 58 -2.27 34.65 2.14
N ASP A 59 -3.19 33.79 2.59
CA ASP A 59 -2.85 32.59 3.35
C ASP A 59 -2.63 31.39 2.42
N TYR A 60 -1.36 30.96 2.35
CA TYR A 60 -0.91 29.76 1.66
C TYR A 60 -0.49 28.65 2.64
N SER A 61 -0.87 28.76 3.91
CA SER A 61 -0.71 27.67 4.88
C SER A 61 -1.53 26.47 4.41
N ASN A 62 -0.95 25.27 4.50
CA ASN A 62 -1.54 24.03 4.03
C ASN A 62 -1.90 24.02 2.52
N ARG A 63 -1.19 24.83 1.70
CA ARG A 63 -1.35 24.85 0.24
C ARG A 63 -0.15 24.22 -0.45
N VAL A 64 -0.42 23.69 -1.64
CA VAL A 64 0.59 23.16 -2.56
C VAL A 64 0.61 24.06 -3.79
N LEU A 65 1.76 24.62 -4.14
CA LEU A 65 1.95 25.31 -5.41
C LEU A 65 2.30 24.31 -6.50
N TYR A 66 1.80 24.54 -7.70
CA TYR A 66 2.11 23.81 -8.93
C TYR A 66 2.56 24.83 -9.97
N VAL A 67 3.76 24.66 -10.52
CA VAL A 67 4.38 25.63 -11.43
C VAL A 67 5.00 24.91 -12.61
N TRP A 68 4.61 25.29 -13.83
CA TRP A 68 5.32 24.86 -15.03
C TRP A 68 6.61 25.66 -15.17
N MET A 69 7.72 24.94 -15.21
CA MET A 69 9.05 25.52 -15.33
C MET A 69 9.80 24.84 -16.47
N MET A 70 10.61 25.61 -17.19
CA MET A 70 11.51 25.08 -18.20
C MET A 70 12.85 25.81 -18.19
N CYS A 71 13.93 25.06 -18.38
CA CYS A 71 15.22 25.60 -18.77
C CYS A 71 15.68 24.91 -20.05
N MET A 72 16.03 25.69 -21.08
CA MET A 72 16.41 25.18 -22.40
C MET A 72 17.71 24.36 -22.36
N THR A 73 18.57 24.62 -21.37
CA THR A 73 19.85 23.92 -21.21
C THR A 73 20.00 23.40 -19.78
N ALA A 74 19.53 22.18 -19.52
CA ALA A 74 19.59 21.59 -18.18
C ALA A 74 21.01 21.56 -17.58
N SER A 75 22.05 21.32 -18.39
CA SER A 75 23.45 21.26 -17.93
C SER A 75 24.02 22.59 -17.44
N PHE A 76 23.35 23.71 -17.73
CA PHE A 76 23.76 25.05 -17.27
C PHE A 76 23.35 25.33 -15.83
N LEU A 77 22.27 24.67 -15.36
CA LEU A 77 21.77 24.81 -14.01
C LEU A 77 22.78 24.27 -12.98
N ASP A 78 22.80 24.85 -11.79
CA ASP A 78 23.40 24.18 -10.63
C ASP A 78 22.64 22.87 -10.32
N THR A 79 23.23 22.05 -9.47
CA THR A 79 22.59 20.82 -8.97
C THR A 79 21.33 21.15 -8.14
N LYS A 80 20.40 20.18 -8.00
CA LYS A 80 19.21 20.37 -7.16
C LYS A 80 19.59 20.78 -5.74
N ALA A 81 20.57 20.10 -5.14
CA ALA A 81 21.04 20.38 -3.78
C ALA A 81 21.62 21.80 -3.58
N ASN A 82 22.03 22.49 -4.65
CA ASN A 82 22.56 23.84 -4.61
C ASN A 82 21.58 24.90 -5.13
N GLY A 83 20.32 24.53 -5.38
CA GLY A 83 19.26 25.45 -5.79
C GLY A 83 19.19 25.73 -7.29
N GLY A 84 19.48 24.75 -8.15
CA GLY A 84 19.42 24.89 -9.61
C GLY A 84 18.08 25.48 -10.11
N MET A 85 16.96 24.88 -9.74
CA MET A 85 15.60 25.38 -9.96
C MET A 85 14.86 25.42 -8.62
N GLN A 86 14.20 26.54 -8.33
CA GLN A 86 13.55 26.78 -7.05
C GLN A 86 12.14 27.33 -7.24
N ILE A 87 11.21 26.91 -6.39
CA ILE A 87 9.95 27.63 -6.15
C ILE A 87 10.11 28.36 -4.83
N PHE A 88 9.52 29.55 -4.70
CA PHE A 88 9.62 30.32 -3.47
C PHE A 88 8.36 31.13 -3.16
N ILE A 89 8.21 31.46 -1.89
CA ILE A 89 7.24 32.43 -1.41
C ILE A 89 7.98 33.54 -0.65
N GLU A 90 7.41 34.75 -0.68
CA GLU A 90 7.85 35.89 0.11
C GLU A 90 6.68 36.42 0.92
N ASP A 91 6.86 36.61 2.23
CA ASP A 91 5.83 37.19 3.08
C ASP A 91 5.79 38.72 3.01
N SER A 92 4.77 39.33 3.62
CA SER A 92 4.61 40.80 3.64
C SER A 92 5.73 41.56 4.36
N SER A 93 6.59 40.87 5.11
CA SER A 93 7.76 41.43 5.78
C SER A 93 9.05 41.32 4.94
N GLY A 94 8.96 40.71 3.75
CA GLY A 94 10.09 40.51 2.84
C GLY A 94 10.96 39.29 3.18
N ASN A 95 10.50 38.40 4.06
CA ASN A 95 11.19 37.13 4.32
C ASN A 95 10.87 36.15 3.18
N GLN A 96 11.86 35.37 2.76
CA GLN A 96 11.70 34.43 1.64
C GLN A 96 12.04 32.99 2.06
N SER A 97 11.23 32.04 1.62
CA SER A 97 11.43 30.59 1.76
C SER A 97 11.60 29.96 0.39
N TYR A 98 12.69 29.21 0.17
CA TYR A 98 12.99 28.56 -1.11
C TYR A 98 12.96 27.04 -0.99
N TRP A 99 12.41 26.39 -2.01
CA TRP A 99 12.40 24.93 -2.14
C TRP A 99 13.06 24.51 -3.44
N TYR A 100 13.96 23.55 -3.36
CA TYR A 100 14.77 23.09 -4.49
C TYR A 100 14.04 21.96 -5.22
N VAL A 101 13.53 22.25 -6.41
CA VAL A 101 12.64 21.34 -7.14
C VAL A 101 13.34 20.63 -8.30
N GLY A 102 14.47 21.17 -8.76
CA GLY A 102 15.26 20.59 -9.85
C GLY A 102 16.66 21.19 -9.96
N GLY A 103 17.46 20.62 -10.86
CA GLY A 103 18.82 21.05 -11.18
C GLY A 103 19.45 20.17 -12.25
N SER A 104 20.70 20.44 -12.65
CA SER A 104 21.36 19.74 -13.78
C SER A 104 21.47 18.22 -13.63
N ASP A 105 21.44 17.71 -12.41
CA ASP A 105 21.46 16.29 -12.06
C ASP A 105 20.10 15.61 -12.18
N THR A 106 19.02 16.34 -11.90
CA THR A 106 17.65 15.80 -11.74
C THR A 106 16.67 16.21 -12.85
N TYR A 107 16.90 17.34 -13.50
CA TYR A 107 16.09 17.87 -14.60
C TYR A 107 16.75 17.55 -15.95
N LYS A 108 15.95 17.07 -16.91
CA LYS A 108 16.43 16.58 -18.21
C LYS A 108 16.05 17.47 -19.40
N GLY A 109 15.52 18.67 -19.14
CA GLY A 109 15.00 19.58 -20.17
C GLY A 109 13.49 19.46 -20.39
N GLY A 110 12.94 20.37 -21.19
CA GLY A 110 11.51 20.44 -21.52
C GLY A 110 10.63 21.00 -20.40
N TRP A 111 9.36 21.29 -20.71
CA TRP A 111 8.41 21.72 -19.68
C TRP A 111 8.21 20.65 -18.63
N LYS A 112 8.29 21.03 -17.36
CA LYS A 112 7.96 20.17 -16.23
C LYS A 112 7.15 20.94 -15.21
N CYS A 113 6.04 20.35 -14.76
CA CYS A 113 5.28 20.89 -13.64
C CYS A 113 5.95 20.41 -12.36
N PHE A 114 6.35 21.34 -11.51
CA PHE A 114 6.89 21.07 -10.18
C PHE A 114 5.88 21.48 -9.13
N SER A 115 5.94 20.82 -7.98
CA SER A 115 5.04 21.10 -6.86
C SER A 115 5.80 21.34 -5.56
N VAL A 116 5.26 22.18 -4.68
CA VAL A 116 5.82 22.40 -3.34
C VAL A 116 4.73 22.62 -2.30
N TYR A 117 4.85 21.95 -1.16
CA TYR A 117 4.04 22.21 0.02
C TYR A 117 4.56 23.44 0.78
N CYS A 118 3.81 24.55 0.76
CA CYS A 118 4.25 25.85 1.29
C CYS A 118 4.51 25.86 2.81
N SER A 119 3.99 24.89 3.56
CA SER A 119 4.22 24.76 5.00
C SER A 119 5.28 23.72 5.35
N SER A 120 5.95 23.11 4.36
CA SER A 120 7.14 22.29 4.60
C SER A 120 8.33 23.17 4.98
N THR A 121 9.35 22.55 5.58
CA THR A 121 10.61 23.25 5.87
C THR A 121 11.32 23.57 4.55
N PRO A 122 11.66 24.85 4.27
CA PRO A 122 12.37 25.22 3.05
C PRO A 122 13.83 24.78 3.09
N ASP A 123 14.42 24.55 1.91
CA ASP A 123 15.83 24.19 1.76
C ASP A 123 16.77 25.38 2.06
N ALA A 124 16.29 26.60 1.82
CA ALA A 124 17.00 27.84 2.12
C ALA A 124 16.02 28.99 2.39
N ASN A 125 16.53 30.09 2.93
CA ASN A 125 15.77 31.32 3.13
C ASN A 125 16.62 32.57 2.85
N ASN A 126 15.95 33.71 2.78
CA ASN A 126 16.57 35.03 2.83
C ASN A 126 15.87 35.84 3.93
N GLY A 127 16.61 36.19 4.98
CA GLY A 127 16.04 36.66 6.24
C GLY A 127 15.68 35.48 7.15
N THR A 128 14.43 35.44 7.62
CA THR A 128 13.85 34.25 8.26
C THR A 128 13.03 33.44 7.26
N ASN A 129 12.47 32.30 7.67
CA ASN A 129 11.46 31.63 6.85
C ASN A 129 10.25 32.57 6.68
N ALA A 130 9.72 32.63 5.47
CA ALA A 130 8.47 33.32 5.18
C ALA A 130 7.31 32.70 5.97
N ASP A 131 6.42 33.54 6.51
CA ASP A 131 5.15 33.10 7.09
C ASP A 131 4.15 32.79 5.96
N PRO A 132 3.78 31.51 5.72
CA PRO A 132 2.87 31.17 4.64
C PRO A 132 1.49 31.79 4.81
N SER A 133 1.09 32.16 6.04
CA SER A 133 -0.19 32.84 6.30
C SER A 133 -0.23 34.30 5.83
N GLN A 134 0.93 34.87 5.48
CA GLN A 134 1.09 36.27 5.07
C GLN A 134 1.84 36.38 3.73
N THR A 135 1.70 35.39 2.85
CA THR A 135 2.38 35.34 1.55
C THR A 135 1.94 36.52 0.68
N ARG A 136 2.92 37.32 0.21
CA ARG A 136 2.71 38.47 -0.68
C ARG A 136 3.18 38.18 -2.10
N TYR A 137 4.30 37.47 -2.26
CA TYR A 137 4.82 37.08 -3.57
C TYR A 137 5.00 35.58 -3.68
N ILE A 138 4.76 35.05 -4.88
CA ILE A 138 5.06 33.67 -5.26
C ILE A 138 5.93 33.74 -6.51
N GLY A 139 6.98 32.93 -6.58
CA GLY A 139 7.86 33.00 -7.72
C GLY A 139 8.71 31.77 -7.90
N VAL A 140 9.60 31.87 -8.89
CA VAL A 140 10.62 30.87 -9.14
C VAL A 140 12.00 31.51 -9.20
N ARG A 141 13.02 30.68 -9.00
CA ARG A 141 14.41 31.07 -9.25
C ARG A 141 15.13 30.01 -10.06
N TYR A 142 16.08 30.48 -10.84
CA TYR A 142 17.01 29.64 -11.57
C TYR A 142 18.42 30.09 -11.21
N LYS A 143 19.30 29.11 -11.01
CA LYS A 143 20.70 29.36 -10.70
C LYS A 143 21.59 28.70 -11.74
N GLY A 144 22.29 29.52 -12.50
CA GLY A 144 23.28 29.07 -13.46
C GLY A 144 24.68 28.92 -12.87
N VAL A 145 25.44 27.96 -13.37
CA VAL A 145 26.88 27.80 -13.07
C VAL A 145 27.78 28.08 -14.27
N ALA A 146 27.19 28.38 -15.41
CA ALA A 146 27.87 28.73 -16.65
C ALA A 146 27.16 29.91 -17.30
N LYS A 147 27.75 30.50 -18.35
CA LYS A 147 27.03 31.50 -19.15
C LYS A 147 26.05 30.83 -20.10
N SER A 148 24.84 31.39 -20.18
CA SER A 148 23.92 31.12 -21.27
C SER A 148 24.51 31.65 -22.58
N LYS A 149 24.13 31.02 -23.69
CA LYS A 149 24.38 31.56 -25.04
C LYS A 149 23.08 31.92 -25.76
N LEU A 150 21.96 31.74 -25.08
CA LEU A 150 20.62 32.06 -25.55
C LEU A 150 20.18 33.32 -24.83
N ALA A 151 19.49 34.22 -25.54
CA ALA A 151 19.02 35.49 -24.97
C ALA A 151 17.96 35.26 -23.89
N ASP A 152 17.03 34.33 -24.12
CA ASP A 152 16.12 33.82 -23.10
C ASP A 152 16.35 32.31 -22.99
N ASN A 153 16.43 31.79 -21.76
CA ASN A 153 16.80 30.39 -21.54
C ASN A 153 16.01 29.69 -20.44
N CYS A 154 15.26 30.44 -19.64
CA CYS A 154 14.45 29.96 -18.55
C CYS A 154 13.03 30.53 -18.66
N TYR A 155 12.04 29.67 -18.44
CA TYR A 155 10.65 29.98 -18.70
C TYR A 155 9.75 29.54 -17.55
N VAL A 156 8.69 30.29 -17.33
CA VAL A 156 7.63 29.96 -16.37
C VAL A 156 6.31 30.05 -17.07
N ASP A 157 5.50 29.03 -16.86
CA ASP A 157 4.13 29.02 -17.30
C ASP A 157 3.23 28.57 -16.15
N PHE A 158 1.95 28.93 -16.22
CA PHE A 158 0.88 28.55 -15.29
C PHE A 158 1.30 28.28 -13.84
N VAL A 159 1.10 29.29 -12.99
CA VAL A 159 1.24 29.17 -11.54
C VAL A 159 -0.12 28.86 -10.95
N ARG A 160 -0.25 27.72 -10.27
CA ARG A 160 -1.49 27.26 -9.64
C ARG A 160 -1.27 26.84 -8.21
N TYR A 161 -2.35 26.68 -7.45
CA TYR A 161 -2.30 26.09 -6.12
C TYR A 161 -3.49 25.17 -5.83
N GLY A 162 -3.25 24.17 -4.98
CA GLY A 162 -4.25 23.26 -4.46
C GLY A 162 -4.26 23.22 -2.92
N SER A 163 -5.27 22.57 -2.34
CA SER A 163 -5.22 22.18 -0.93
C SER A 163 -4.26 21.02 -0.75
N ALA A 164 -3.50 20.99 0.35
CA ALA A 164 -2.65 19.84 0.67
C ALA A 164 -3.44 18.62 1.19
N THR A 165 -4.72 18.80 1.51
CA THR A 165 -5.63 17.76 2.03
C THR A 165 -6.65 17.30 0.99
N GLN A 166 -6.48 17.70 -0.27
CA GLN A 166 -7.36 17.31 -1.37
C GLN A 166 -6.51 16.87 -2.56
N PRO A 167 -6.99 15.92 -3.36
CA PRO A 167 -6.33 15.54 -4.60
C PRO A 167 -6.20 16.74 -5.55
N ALA A 168 -5.11 16.81 -6.29
CA ALA A 168 -4.89 17.86 -7.29
C ALA A 168 -5.81 17.69 -8.51
N VAL A 169 -6.14 16.44 -8.87
CA VAL A 169 -7.06 16.10 -9.96
C VAL A 169 -8.10 15.07 -9.55
N LYS A 170 -9.27 15.16 -10.16
CA LYS A 170 -10.36 14.16 -10.09
C LYS A 170 -10.53 13.49 -11.44
N ILE A 171 -10.83 12.19 -11.41
CA ILE A 171 -10.92 11.34 -12.58
C ILE A 171 -12.33 10.76 -12.64
N THR A 172 -13.06 11.06 -13.72
CA THR A 172 -14.39 10.47 -13.97
C THR A 172 -14.55 10.01 -15.42
N GLY A 173 -15.51 9.12 -15.65
CA GLY A 173 -15.83 8.51 -16.93
C GLY A 173 -15.27 7.09 -17.10
N GLY A 174 -15.15 6.67 -18.36
CA GLY A 174 -14.95 5.27 -18.70
C GLY A 174 -16.25 4.48 -18.70
N SER A 175 -16.17 3.19 -19.00
CA SER A 175 -17.29 2.26 -18.89
C SER A 175 -16.77 0.86 -18.58
N ALA A 176 -17.64 -0.04 -18.12
CA ALA A 176 -17.25 -1.44 -17.89
C ALA A 176 -16.65 -2.14 -19.13
N ALA A 177 -17.07 -1.74 -20.35
CA ALA A 177 -16.58 -2.30 -21.60
C ALA A 177 -15.30 -1.61 -22.12
N SER A 178 -15.01 -0.40 -21.64
CA SER A 178 -13.85 0.41 -22.01
C SER A 178 -13.44 1.24 -20.80
N PRO A 179 -12.81 0.59 -19.80
CA PRO A 179 -12.31 1.28 -18.62
C PRO A 179 -11.15 2.20 -19.02
N LEU A 180 -10.93 3.24 -18.24
CA LEU A 180 -9.82 4.17 -18.38
C LEU A 180 -8.50 3.50 -17.99
N THR A 181 -7.42 3.89 -18.66
CA THR A 181 -6.03 3.47 -18.39
C THR A 181 -5.19 4.67 -17.96
N TRP A 182 -3.99 4.44 -17.44
CA TRP A 182 -3.03 5.51 -17.13
C TRP A 182 -2.65 6.32 -18.37
N GLU A 183 -2.61 5.70 -19.55
CA GLU A 183 -2.35 6.40 -20.81
C GLU A 183 -3.45 7.39 -21.16
N ASP A 184 -4.71 6.99 -20.94
CA ASP A 184 -5.84 7.88 -21.15
C ASP A 184 -5.77 9.08 -20.18
N LEU A 185 -5.41 8.82 -18.91
CA LEU A 185 -5.28 9.87 -17.89
C LEU A 185 -4.16 10.86 -18.22
N PHE A 186 -2.98 10.35 -18.58
CA PHE A 186 -1.87 11.18 -19.03
C PHE A 186 -2.26 12.02 -20.26
N SER A 187 -2.91 11.41 -21.25
CA SER A 187 -3.28 12.10 -22.49
C SER A 187 -4.25 13.26 -22.23
N ASP A 188 -5.21 13.07 -21.32
CA ASP A 188 -6.18 14.10 -20.94
C ASP A 188 -5.55 15.20 -20.05
N ASP A 189 -4.65 14.83 -19.12
CA ASP A 189 -3.88 15.78 -18.30
C ASP A 189 -2.93 16.64 -19.14
N ASP A 190 -2.27 16.05 -20.15
CA ASP A 190 -1.37 16.73 -21.09
C ASP A 190 -2.14 17.62 -22.07
N THR A 191 -3.31 17.18 -22.55
CA THR A 191 -4.17 18.01 -23.41
C THR A 191 -4.77 19.19 -22.65
N SER A 192 -5.03 19.01 -21.35
CA SER A 192 -5.56 20.05 -20.47
C SER A 192 -4.46 20.87 -19.77
N ASP A 193 -3.18 20.57 -20.06
CA ASP A 193 -2.00 21.23 -19.51
C ASP A 193 -1.97 21.35 -17.97
N ILE A 194 -2.56 20.39 -17.26
CA ILE A 194 -2.67 20.43 -15.80
C ILE A 194 -1.31 20.12 -15.15
N GLY A 195 -0.64 19.05 -15.59
CA GLY A 195 0.73 18.70 -15.21
C GLY A 195 0.88 17.82 -13.97
N VAL A 196 -0.22 17.26 -13.47
CA VAL A 196 -0.22 16.37 -12.30
C VAL A 196 0.19 14.95 -12.69
N ILE A 197 -0.17 14.51 -13.90
CA ILE A 197 0.16 13.20 -14.45
C ILE A 197 1.08 13.41 -15.65
N GLN A 198 2.38 13.15 -15.46
CA GLN A 198 3.39 13.30 -16.50
C GLN A 198 3.91 11.93 -16.95
N LYS A 199 4.55 11.88 -18.12
CA LYS A 199 5.08 10.63 -18.68
C LYS A 199 6.61 10.66 -18.74
N GLY A 200 7.23 9.71 -18.06
CA GLY A 200 8.62 9.30 -18.28
C GLY A 200 8.71 8.21 -19.37
N GLU A 201 9.89 7.62 -19.56
CA GLU A 201 10.08 6.61 -20.61
C GLU A 201 9.13 5.41 -20.46
N GLN A 202 9.01 4.85 -19.26
CA GLN A 202 8.17 3.69 -18.93
C GLN A 202 7.46 3.86 -17.59
N THR A 203 7.16 5.10 -17.21
CA THR A 203 6.64 5.41 -15.88
C THR A 203 5.72 6.62 -15.96
N TYR A 204 4.59 6.57 -15.27
CA TYR A 204 3.74 7.72 -15.01
C TYR A 204 4.25 8.41 -13.75
N LEU A 205 4.59 9.69 -13.88
CA LEU A 205 5.17 10.53 -12.85
C LEU A 205 4.06 11.41 -12.26
N LEU A 206 3.81 11.27 -10.96
CA LEU A 206 2.80 12.04 -10.25
C LEU A 206 3.45 13.16 -9.45
N THR A 207 2.94 14.38 -9.61
CA THR A 207 3.39 15.57 -8.87
C THR A 207 2.36 16.04 -7.84
N GLY A 208 1.23 15.35 -7.75
CA GLY A 208 0.17 15.61 -6.78
C GLY A 208 -0.78 14.42 -6.67
N GLY A 209 -1.71 14.53 -5.73
CA GLY A 209 -2.69 13.49 -5.45
C GLY A 209 -3.74 13.37 -6.55
N ILE A 210 -4.25 12.17 -6.72
CA ILE A 210 -5.29 11.85 -7.69
C ILE A 210 -6.47 11.19 -6.98
N GLN A 211 -7.67 11.45 -7.46
CA GLN A 211 -8.89 10.81 -6.97
C GLN A 211 -9.67 10.21 -8.12
N PHE A 212 -9.97 8.92 -8.01
CA PHE A 212 -10.93 8.25 -8.87
C PHE A 212 -12.35 8.45 -8.34
N GLY A 213 -13.24 8.91 -9.21
CA GLY A 213 -14.65 9.16 -8.90
C GLY A 213 -14.91 10.50 -8.23
N ASP A 214 -16.18 10.77 -7.97
CA ASP A 214 -16.63 11.94 -7.23
C ASP A 214 -17.89 11.64 -6.39
N THR A 215 -18.19 12.55 -5.46
CA THR A 215 -19.34 12.44 -4.55
C THR A 215 -20.62 13.10 -5.09
N SER A 216 -20.61 13.55 -6.35
CA SER A 216 -21.65 14.42 -6.92
C SER A 216 -22.54 13.76 -7.98
N SER A 217 -21.99 12.91 -8.86
CA SER A 217 -22.74 12.03 -9.80
C SER A 217 -21.85 11.26 -10.78
N GLY A 218 -20.53 11.47 -10.80
CA GLY A 218 -19.65 10.93 -11.84
C GLY A 218 -19.30 9.46 -11.62
N ASP A 219 -19.70 8.60 -12.56
CA ASP A 219 -19.19 7.23 -12.65
C ASP A 219 -17.69 7.25 -12.98
N VAL A 220 -16.94 6.27 -12.48
CA VAL A 220 -15.56 5.99 -12.86
C VAL A 220 -15.36 4.49 -13.08
N TYR A 221 -14.78 4.15 -14.23
CA TYR A 221 -14.28 2.81 -14.53
C TYR A 221 -12.82 2.93 -14.90
N PHE A 222 -11.94 2.38 -14.06
CA PHE A 222 -10.50 2.36 -14.28
C PHE A 222 -9.98 0.93 -14.23
N SER A 223 -9.16 0.56 -15.20
CA SER A 223 -8.49 -0.73 -15.24
C SER A 223 -7.22 -0.63 -16.05
N ASP A 224 -6.08 -0.88 -15.41
CA ASP A 224 -4.80 -0.92 -16.10
C ASP A 224 -3.87 -1.97 -15.48
N LYS A 225 -2.85 -2.38 -16.23
CA LYS A 225 -1.96 -3.49 -15.89
C LYS A 225 -0.51 -3.16 -16.25
N LEU A 226 0.43 -3.76 -15.53
CA LEU A 226 1.87 -3.69 -15.82
C LEU A 226 2.44 -2.25 -15.92
N GLN A 227 1.82 -1.28 -15.25
CA GLN A 227 2.30 0.10 -15.23
C GLN A 227 3.22 0.38 -14.05
N VAL A 228 4.18 1.27 -14.25
CA VAL A 228 4.96 1.87 -13.16
C VAL A 228 4.41 3.27 -12.92
N VAL A 229 4.00 3.53 -11.68
CA VAL A 229 3.53 4.83 -11.21
C VAL A 229 4.46 5.29 -10.11
N GLN A 230 5.03 6.49 -10.25
CA GLN A 230 6.00 7.02 -9.32
C GLN A 230 5.62 8.43 -8.91
N PHE A 231 5.47 8.66 -7.61
CA PHE A 231 5.42 10.00 -7.05
C PHE A 231 6.81 10.64 -7.07
N GLU A 232 6.91 11.84 -7.61
CA GLU A 232 8.19 12.53 -7.80
C GLU A 232 8.83 12.96 -6.47
N ASP A 233 10.16 13.12 -6.50
CA ASP A 233 10.93 13.66 -5.36
C ASP A 233 10.78 15.18 -5.33
N LEU A 234 9.66 15.64 -4.78
CA LEU A 234 9.29 17.03 -4.63
C LEU A 234 8.92 17.29 -3.16
N PRO A 235 9.26 18.47 -2.61
CA PRO A 235 8.92 18.80 -1.22
C PRO A 235 7.42 18.75 -0.97
N SER A 236 6.96 17.65 -0.37
CA SER A 236 5.56 17.33 -0.20
C SER A 236 5.28 16.77 1.20
N ILE A 237 4.01 16.49 1.46
CA ILE A 237 3.56 15.68 2.59
C ILE A 237 2.81 14.46 2.05
N PRO A 238 2.66 13.37 2.84
CA PRO A 238 1.97 12.17 2.37
C PRO A 238 0.55 12.45 1.84
N ASP A 239 -0.19 13.37 2.48
CA ASP A 239 -1.55 13.75 2.05
C ASP A 239 -1.57 14.48 0.68
N GLN A 240 -0.46 15.11 0.28
CA GLN A 240 -0.33 15.69 -1.07
C GLN A 240 -0.14 14.60 -2.12
N PHE A 241 0.51 13.49 -1.79
CA PHE A 241 0.75 12.37 -2.68
C PHE A 241 -0.21 11.23 -2.35
N GLU A 242 -1.48 11.41 -2.69
CA GLU A 242 -2.52 10.45 -2.38
C GLU A 242 -3.12 9.82 -3.64
N ILE A 243 -3.37 8.52 -3.61
CA ILE A 243 -4.34 7.86 -4.50
C ILE A 243 -5.60 7.61 -3.67
N SER A 244 -6.72 8.23 -4.06
CA SER A 244 -8.00 7.99 -3.42
C SER A 244 -9.07 7.52 -4.40
N VAL A 245 -10.06 6.81 -3.85
CA VAL A 245 -11.26 6.38 -4.60
C VAL A 245 -12.47 6.75 -3.76
N VAL A 246 -13.40 7.49 -4.38
CA VAL A 246 -14.66 7.89 -3.77
C VAL A 246 -15.80 7.63 -4.75
N ASN A 247 -17.02 7.59 -4.23
CA ASN A 247 -18.20 7.50 -5.07
C ASN A 247 -19.36 8.26 -4.43
N ASN A 248 -20.48 8.29 -5.12
CA ASN A 248 -21.77 8.65 -4.54
C ASN A 248 -22.69 7.43 -4.55
N PRO A 249 -23.73 7.36 -3.70
CA PRO A 249 -24.61 6.19 -3.60
C PRO A 249 -25.35 5.80 -4.90
N SER A 250 -25.45 6.74 -5.86
CA SER A 250 -26.13 6.52 -7.14
C SER A 250 -25.20 6.26 -8.33
N GLY A 251 -23.89 6.48 -8.15
CA GLY A 251 -22.87 6.30 -9.18
C GLY A 251 -22.14 4.96 -9.05
N ILE A 252 -21.24 4.70 -9.99
CA ILE A 252 -20.39 3.51 -9.99
C ILE A 252 -18.93 3.93 -9.94
N ALA A 253 -18.21 3.47 -8.91
CA ALA A 253 -16.75 3.53 -8.86
C ALA A 253 -16.17 2.12 -8.93
N SER A 254 -15.56 1.80 -10.07
CA SER A 254 -14.91 0.52 -10.33
C SER A 254 -13.46 0.76 -10.69
N VAL A 255 -12.55 0.44 -9.77
CA VAL A 255 -11.11 0.69 -9.92
C VAL A 255 -10.34 -0.62 -9.77
N LEU A 256 -9.61 -1.00 -10.82
CA LEU A 256 -8.82 -2.23 -10.90
C LEU A 256 -7.36 -1.91 -11.25
N PHE A 257 -6.44 -2.37 -10.42
CA PHE A 257 -5.02 -2.40 -10.74
C PHE A 257 -4.58 -3.85 -10.94
N GLY A 258 -4.19 -4.21 -12.16
CA GLY A 258 -3.81 -5.56 -12.57
C GLY A 258 -4.97 -6.42 -13.09
N GLU A 259 -4.78 -7.74 -13.07
CA GLU A 259 -5.75 -8.74 -13.56
C GLU A 259 -5.96 -9.86 -12.54
N LYS A 260 -7.15 -10.45 -12.52
CA LYS A 260 -7.49 -11.57 -11.63
C LYS A 260 -7.66 -12.86 -12.42
N SER A 261 -7.09 -13.96 -11.93
CA SER A 261 -7.33 -15.32 -12.43
C SER A 261 -7.66 -16.25 -11.27
N GLY A 262 -8.92 -16.62 -11.11
CA GLY A 262 -9.36 -17.39 -9.93
C GLY A 262 -9.21 -16.57 -8.65
N GLU A 263 -8.52 -17.07 -7.63
CA GLU A 263 -8.21 -16.31 -6.40
C GLU A 263 -6.85 -15.59 -6.45
N VAL A 264 -6.17 -15.63 -7.60
CA VAL A 264 -4.80 -15.13 -7.78
C VAL A 264 -4.82 -13.81 -8.53
N GLY A 265 -4.05 -12.83 -8.05
CA GLY A 265 -3.76 -11.58 -8.75
C GLY A 265 -2.54 -11.72 -9.67
N LEU A 266 -2.63 -11.17 -10.87
CA LEU A 266 -1.63 -11.24 -11.92
C LEU A 266 -1.48 -9.87 -12.60
N ALA A 267 -0.39 -9.68 -13.34
CA ALA A 267 -0.18 -8.53 -14.22
C ALA A 267 -0.37 -7.15 -13.56
N GLY A 268 -0.15 -7.04 -12.26
CA GLY A 268 -0.15 -5.75 -11.56
C GLY A 268 1.04 -4.88 -11.93
N GLY A 269 1.04 -3.68 -11.37
CA GLY A 269 2.07 -2.67 -11.59
C GLY A 269 2.97 -2.46 -10.37
N LEU A 270 3.80 -1.43 -10.46
CA LEU A 270 4.59 -0.89 -9.35
C LEU A 270 4.07 0.50 -9.03
N ILE A 271 3.72 0.77 -7.78
CA ILE A 271 3.42 2.10 -7.26
C ILE A 271 4.48 2.42 -6.20
N ARG A 272 5.17 3.54 -6.36
CA ARG A 272 6.29 3.90 -5.48
C ARG A 272 6.42 5.39 -5.26
N ALA A 273 7.05 5.76 -4.14
CA ALA A 273 7.71 7.06 -4.05
C ALA A 273 9.06 7.01 -4.76
N LYS A 274 9.57 8.17 -5.20
CA LYS A 274 10.93 8.27 -5.73
C LYS A 274 11.99 8.18 -4.63
N ASN A 275 11.64 8.60 -3.40
CA ASN A 275 12.44 8.44 -2.19
C ASN A 275 11.53 8.21 -0.97
N THR A 276 12.14 7.83 0.15
CA THR A 276 11.44 7.56 1.42
C THR A 276 11.12 8.81 2.24
N ILE A 277 11.65 9.98 1.86
CA ILE A 277 11.44 11.24 2.59
C ILE A 277 10.01 11.75 2.35
N TYR A 278 9.49 11.53 1.13
CA TYR A 278 8.17 11.97 0.70
C TYR A 278 7.32 10.76 0.28
N PRO A 279 6.83 9.95 1.24
CA PRO A 279 6.03 8.78 0.93
C PRO A 279 4.65 9.20 0.42
N TYR A 280 3.95 8.28 -0.23
CA TYR A 280 2.59 8.51 -0.75
C TYR A 280 1.57 7.70 0.05
N LYS A 281 0.30 8.12 0.00
CA LYS A 281 -0.81 7.46 0.68
C LYS A 281 -1.75 6.79 -0.33
N VAL A 282 -2.43 5.73 0.12
CA VAL A 282 -3.60 5.19 -0.57
C VAL A 282 -4.76 5.21 0.41
N THR A 283 -5.84 5.91 0.07
CA THR A 283 -7.02 6.04 0.95
C THR A 283 -8.29 5.71 0.21
N ILE A 284 -8.94 4.64 0.64
CA ILE A 284 -10.21 4.20 0.09
C ILE A 284 -11.08 3.86 1.28
N THR A 285 -11.75 4.85 1.82
CA THR A 285 -12.61 4.70 3.01
C THR A 285 -14.07 4.91 2.70
N ASP A 286 -14.39 5.31 1.47
CA ASP A 286 -15.75 5.54 1.02
C ASP A 286 -16.47 4.21 0.81
N VAL A 287 -17.58 4.04 1.52
CA VAL A 287 -18.41 2.82 1.51
C VAL A 287 -19.20 2.67 0.21
N ASP A 288 -19.38 3.75 -0.55
CA ASP A 288 -20.14 3.75 -1.79
C ASP A 288 -19.31 3.25 -2.99
N VAL A 289 -18.01 2.95 -2.80
CA VAL A 289 -17.17 2.37 -3.84
C VAL A 289 -17.72 1.00 -4.25
N SER A 290 -17.99 0.82 -5.55
CA SER A 290 -18.69 -0.37 -6.06
C SER A 290 -17.77 -1.57 -6.25
N THR A 291 -16.54 -1.35 -6.68
CA THR A 291 -15.52 -2.41 -6.82
C THR A 291 -14.14 -1.78 -6.72
N PHE A 292 -13.29 -2.35 -5.88
CA PHE A 292 -11.89 -1.99 -5.80
C PHE A 292 -11.03 -3.24 -5.78
N LYS A 293 -10.09 -3.40 -6.73
CA LYS A 293 -9.15 -4.51 -6.63
C LYS A 293 -7.72 -4.14 -6.95
N LEU A 294 -6.84 -4.74 -6.15
CA LEU A 294 -5.39 -4.73 -6.30
C LEU A 294 -4.98 -6.16 -6.61
N CYS A 295 -4.41 -6.39 -7.78
CA CYS A 295 -4.06 -7.72 -8.26
C CYS A 295 -2.61 -7.71 -8.76
N GLY A 296 -1.70 -8.37 -8.04
CA GLY A 296 -0.29 -8.44 -8.42
C GLY A 296 0.47 -7.12 -8.30
N VAL A 297 -0.04 -6.16 -7.53
CA VAL A 297 0.55 -4.81 -7.41
C VAL A 297 1.65 -4.80 -6.36
N THR A 298 2.77 -4.14 -6.66
CA THR A 298 3.81 -3.83 -5.68
C THR A 298 3.68 -2.39 -5.20
N PHE A 299 3.58 -2.20 -3.90
CA PHE A 299 3.67 -0.92 -3.21
C PHE A 299 5.04 -0.82 -2.54
N LEU A 300 5.79 0.24 -2.85
CA LEU A 300 7.11 0.51 -2.28
C LEU A 300 7.15 1.91 -1.67
N ASP A 301 7.60 2.06 -0.42
CA ASP A 301 7.75 3.34 0.27
C ASP A 301 6.43 4.12 0.38
N ALA A 302 5.33 3.39 0.63
CA ALA A 302 4.03 3.97 0.90
C ALA A 302 3.92 4.33 2.39
N SER A 303 3.24 5.43 2.70
CA SER A 303 2.73 5.69 4.05
C SER A 303 1.57 4.73 4.34
N THR A 304 0.65 5.12 5.22
CA THR A 304 -0.51 4.28 5.55
C THR A 304 -1.36 3.99 4.30
N ILE A 305 -1.68 2.72 4.10
CA ILE A 305 -2.63 2.28 3.07
C ILE A 305 -3.93 1.91 3.78
N THR A 306 -5.00 2.67 3.55
CA THR A 306 -6.31 2.43 4.16
C THR A 306 -7.31 1.98 3.12
N LEU A 307 -7.90 0.80 3.33
CA LEU A 307 -8.82 0.13 2.41
C LEU A 307 -10.25 0.10 2.95
N PRO A 308 -11.27 -0.10 2.08
CA PRO A 308 -12.63 0.21 2.47
C PRO A 308 -13.23 -0.84 3.38
N SER A 309 -14.10 -0.37 4.29
CA SER A 309 -15.08 -1.21 4.96
C SER A 309 -16.27 -1.44 4.04
N GLU A 310 -16.80 -2.66 4.03
CA GLU A 310 -18.11 -3.02 3.48
C GLU A 310 -18.27 -2.93 1.95
N THR A 311 -17.21 -2.57 1.20
CA THR A 311 -17.25 -2.61 -0.27
C THR A 311 -17.35 -4.04 -0.80
N VAL A 312 -18.43 -4.32 -1.54
CA VAL A 312 -18.63 -5.58 -2.24
C VAL A 312 -17.51 -5.77 -3.27
N GLY A 313 -16.69 -6.81 -3.09
CA GLY A 313 -15.63 -7.15 -4.04
C GLY A 313 -14.33 -6.36 -3.88
N ALA A 314 -14.09 -5.77 -2.70
CA ALA A 314 -12.76 -5.27 -2.33
C ALA A 314 -11.76 -6.43 -2.18
N GLU A 315 -10.83 -6.56 -3.13
CA GLU A 315 -9.90 -7.70 -3.22
C GLU A 315 -8.45 -7.22 -3.38
N VAL A 316 -7.55 -7.78 -2.59
CA VAL A 316 -6.10 -7.56 -2.62
C VAL A 316 -5.43 -8.92 -2.78
N LEU A 317 -4.97 -9.21 -3.98
CA LEU A 317 -4.53 -10.55 -4.38
C LEU A 317 -3.11 -10.48 -4.91
N ASN A 318 -2.21 -11.32 -4.37
CA ASN A 318 -0.81 -11.41 -4.80
C ASN A 318 -0.05 -10.07 -4.79
N CYS A 319 -0.40 -9.15 -3.88
CA CYS A 319 0.28 -7.87 -3.77
C CYS A 319 1.53 -7.97 -2.89
N LEU A 320 2.51 -7.11 -3.16
CA LEU A 320 3.69 -6.92 -2.34
C LEU A 320 3.62 -5.53 -1.69
N PHE A 321 3.73 -5.49 -0.36
CA PHE A 321 3.87 -4.27 0.43
C PHE A 321 5.27 -4.26 1.01
N GLN A 322 6.15 -3.42 0.48
CA GLN A 322 7.55 -3.37 0.88
C GLN A 322 7.90 -1.97 1.39
N SER A 323 8.53 -1.88 2.56
CA SER A 323 8.93 -0.60 3.17
C SER A 323 7.75 0.37 3.23
N CYS A 324 6.56 -0.18 3.48
CA CYS A 324 5.36 0.61 3.71
C CYS A 324 5.22 0.88 5.21
N ALA A 325 4.53 1.93 5.57
CA ALA A 325 3.93 2.02 6.89
C ALA A 325 2.79 0.97 7.02
N ARG A 326 1.80 1.24 7.87
CA ARG A 326 0.74 0.26 8.16
C ARG A 326 -0.28 0.11 7.02
N VAL A 327 -0.65 -1.13 6.73
CA VAL A 327 -1.82 -1.45 5.88
C VAL A 327 -3.04 -1.71 6.77
N ASP A 328 -4.12 -0.99 6.51
CA ASP A 328 -5.40 -1.10 7.19
C ASP A 328 -6.41 -1.76 6.22
N PRO A 329 -6.61 -3.10 6.30
CA PRO A 329 -7.38 -3.87 5.32
C PRO A 329 -8.89 -3.68 5.47
N SER A 330 -9.34 -3.28 6.66
CA SER A 330 -10.76 -3.25 7.02
C SER A 330 -11.43 -4.60 6.71
N SER A 331 -12.51 -4.64 5.91
CA SER A 331 -13.16 -5.88 5.49
C SER A 331 -12.68 -6.43 4.14
N SER A 332 -11.62 -5.87 3.55
CA SER A 332 -11.11 -6.29 2.24
C SER A 332 -10.55 -7.71 2.27
N THR A 333 -10.66 -8.42 1.15
CA THR A 333 -10.14 -9.79 1.02
C THR A 333 -8.67 -9.77 0.65
N PHE A 334 -7.79 -10.30 1.51
CA PHE A 334 -6.36 -10.45 1.24
C PHE A 334 -6.00 -11.91 0.99
N ARG A 335 -5.30 -12.19 -0.12
CA ARG A 335 -4.80 -13.52 -0.49
C ARG A 335 -3.42 -13.43 -1.10
N TYR A 336 -2.52 -14.33 -0.71
CA TYR A 336 -1.20 -14.46 -1.35
C TYR A 336 -0.37 -13.17 -1.30
N CYS A 337 -0.68 -12.25 -0.37
CA CYS A 337 0.03 -10.99 -0.23
C CYS A 337 1.29 -11.18 0.61
N THR A 338 2.33 -10.40 0.30
CA THR A 338 3.59 -10.41 1.05
C THR A 338 3.84 -9.02 1.64
N PHE A 339 4.18 -8.97 2.92
CA PHE A 339 4.53 -7.76 3.66
C PHE A 339 6.00 -7.87 4.09
N VAL A 340 6.82 -6.91 3.66
CA VAL A 340 8.27 -6.94 3.84
C VAL A 340 8.75 -5.62 4.43
N ASP A 341 9.53 -5.69 5.51
CA ASP A 341 10.30 -4.55 6.03
C ASP A 341 9.43 -3.29 6.28
N ALA A 342 8.25 -3.47 6.89
CA ALA A 342 7.37 -2.33 7.20
C ALA A 342 8.05 -1.32 8.16
N ASP A 343 7.68 -0.04 8.06
CA ASP A 343 8.29 1.05 8.84
C ASP A 343 8.13 0.85 10.37
N ASP A 344 6.99 0.27 10.79
CA ASP A 344 6.72 -0.10 12.19
C ASP A 344 5.81 -1.34 12.27
N VAL A 345 4.58 -1.22 11.80
CA VAL A 345 3.58 -2.30 11.75
C VAL A 345 3.22 -2.57 10.30
N ALA A 346 3.25 -3.84 9.87
CA ALA A 346 2.88 -4.20 8.50
C ALA A 346 1.37 -4.18 8.25
N LEU A 347 0.57 -4.81 9.13
CA LEU A 347 -0.88 -4.94 8.93
C LEU A 347 -1.65 -4.74 10.24
N LEU A 348 -2.70 -3.92 10.21
CA LEU A 348 -3.74 -3.92 11.25
C LEU A 348 -4.74 -5.04 10.96
N LEU A 349 -5.00 -5.94 11.92
CA LEU A 349 -5.95 -7.04 11.74
C LEU A 349 -7.24 -6.77 12.54
N PRO A 350 -8.34 -6.39 11.88
CA PRO A 350 -9.61 -6.17 12.58
C PRO A 350 -10.23 -7.50 13.04
N SER A 351 -11.09 -7.44 14.06
CA SER A 351 -11.77 -8.61 14.66
C SER A 351 -12.53 -9.48 13.65
N SER A 352 -13.11 -8.87 12.61
CA SER A 352 -13.59 -9.57 11.42
C SER A 352 -12.66 -9.24 10.26
N HIS A 353 -11.77 -10.17 9.92
CA HIS A 353 -10.83 -10.02 8.82
C HIS A 353 -11.02 -11.12 7.76
N ASN A 354 -10.58 -10.84 6.54
CA ASN A 354 -10.54 -11.81 5.45
C ASN A 354 -9.12 -11.92 4.88
N VAL A 355 -8.15 -12.13 5.78
CA VAL A 355 -6.72 -12.21 5.49
C VAL A 355 -6.27 -13.65 5.69
N LYS A 356 -5.81 -14.30 4.63
CA LYS A 356 -5.26 -15.67 4.65
C LYS A 356 -4.24 -15.86 3.54
N ASP A 357 -3.45 -16.92 3.63
CA ASP A 357 -2.41 -17.24 2.63
C ASP A 357 -1.39 -16.09 2.44
N CYS A 358 -1.09 -15.30 3.48
CA CYS A 358 -0.18 -14.15 3.39
C CYS A 358 1.15 -14.41 4.10
N SER A 359 2.20 -13.71 3.67
CA SER A 359 3.54 -13.82 4.24
C SER A 359 4.02 -12.50 4.84
N PHE A 360 4.61 -12.56 6.04
CA PHE A 360 5.18 -11.43 6.77
C PHE A 360 6.67 -11.68 7.00
N LEU A 361 7.52 -10.91 6.32
CA LEU A 361 8.96 -11.10 6.25
C LEU A 361 9.71 -9.88 6.82
N SER A 362 10.55 -10.10 7.82
CA SER A 362 11.46 -9.07 8.35
C SER A 362 10.79 -7.76 8.77
N ASN A 363 9.59 -7.83 9.35
CA ASN A 363 8.90 -6.64 9.87
C ASN A 363 9.24 -6.39 11.35
N PRO A 364 9.33 -5.13 11.81
CA PRO A 364 9.42 -4.83 13.24
C PRO A 364 8.18 -5.38 13.98
N LYS A 365 6.98 -5.17 13.43
CA LYS A 365 5.74 -5.80 13.91
C LYS A 365 4.93 -6.28 12.70
N ALA A 366 4.65 -7.58 12.63
CA ALA A 366 3.92 -8.15 11.49
C ALA A 366 2.42 -7.82 11.53
N VAL A 367 1.72 -8.22 12.61
CA VAL A 367 0.28 -8.00 12.74
C VAL A 367 -0.04 -7.24 14.03
N GLU A 368 -0.73 -6.11 13.92
CA GLU A 368 -1.33 -5.41 15.05
C GLU A 368 -2.78 -5.86 15.28
N ILE A 369 -3.14 -6.10 16.53
CA ILE A 369 -4.52 -6.38 16.97
C ILE A 369 -4.89 -5.37 18.05
N ASP A 370 -5.85 -4.51 17.73
CA ASP A 370 -6.29 -3.39 18.56
C ASP A 370 -7.58 -3.67 19.35
N THR A 371 -8.18 -4.85 19.15
CA THR A 371 -9.41 -5.28 19.80
C THR A 371 -9.25 -6.66 20.45
N PRO A 372 -9.69 -6.86 21.72
CA PRO A 372 -9.61 -8.18 22.35
C PRO A 372 -10.55 -9.17 21.65
N GLY A 373 -10.20 -10.45 21.60
CA GLY A 373 -11.04 -11.45 20.95
C GLY A 373 -10.29 -12.69 20.49
N THR A 374 -10.96 -13.51 19.69
CA THR A 374 -10.38 -14.69 19.02
C THR A 374 -10.23 -14.41 17.54
N PHE A 375 -9.05 -14.69 17.01
CA PHE A 375 -8.67 -14.45 15.62
C PHE A 375 -8.20 -15.77 15.00
N THR A 376 -8.55 -16.02 13.74
CA THR A 376 -8.11 -17.22 13.03
C THR A 376 -7.03 -16.85 12.03
N PHE A 377 -5.80 -17.30 12.25
CA PHE A 377 -4.72 -17.17 11.29
C PHE A 377 -4.76 -18.38 10.37
N ASP A 378 -5.14 -18.18 9.11
CA ASP A 378 -5.26 -19.22 8.10
C ASP A 378 -4.12 -19.10 7.07
N ASN A 379 -3.17 -20.04 7.14
CA ASN A 379 -1.96 -20.07 6.31
C ASN A 379 -1.20 -18.72 6.30
N LEU A 380 -1.03 -18.09 7.46
CA LEU A 380 -0.22 -16.89 7.63
C LEU A 380 1.20 -17.26 8.04
N THR A 381 2.17 -16.95 7.18
CA THR A 381 3.57 -17.31 7.42
C THR A 381 4.37 -16.11 7.94
N PHE A 382 5.04 -16.28 9.06
CA PHE A 382 5.89 -15.27 9.70
C PHE A 382 7.35 -15.72 9.65
N THR A 383 8.26 -14.85 9.20
CA THR A 383 9.69 -15.17 9.11
C THR A 383 10.55 -13.94 9.32
N GLY A 384 11.44 -13.99 10.31
CA GLY A 384 12.43 -12.94 10.57
C GLY A 384 11.85 -11.63 11.13
N ASN A 385 10.58 -11.61 11.57
CA ASN A 385 9.99 -10.45 12.24
C ASN A 385 10.50 -10.34 13.68
N ASP A 386 10.54 -9.12 14.23
CA ASP A 386 10.83 -8.95 15.67
C ASP A 386 9.63 -9.38 16.52
N ILE A 387 8.41 -9.00 16.10
CA ILE A 387 7.14 -9.34 16.74
C ILE A 387 6.14 -9.83 15.69
N ASP A 388 5.65 -11.07 15.81
CA ASP A 388 4.62 -11.61 14.92
C ASP A 388 3.23 -11.03 15.26
N ILE A 389 2.89 -10.98 16.56
CA ILE A 389 1.61 -10.47 17.06
C ILE A 389 1.81 -9.30 18.03
N TYR A 390 1.39 -8.10 17.63
CA TYR A 390 1.43 -6.89 18.43
C TYR A 390 0.04 -6.55 18.98
N ASN A 391 -0.23 -6.90 20.24
CA ASN A 391 -1.52 -6.72 20.89
C ASN A 391 -1.59 -5.34 21.59
N THR A 392 -2.20 -4.36 20.93
CA THR A 392 -2.44 -3.02 21.49
C THR A 392 -3.80 -2.89 22.17
N SER A 393 -4.65 -3.93 22.11
CA SER A 393 -6.03 -3.91 22.60
C SER A 393 -6.22 -3.73 24.10
N GLY A 394 -5.19 -4.00 24.90
CA GLY A 394 -5.26 -3.99 26.37
C GLY A 394 -6.01 -5.19 26.99
N GLY A 395 -6.56 -6.09 26.18
CA GLY A 395 -7.22 -7.31 26.62
C GLY A 395 -6.52 -8.59 26.15
N THR A 396 -7.18 -9.73 26.34
CA THR A 396 -6.71 -11.03 25.86
C THR A 396 -7.04 -11.22 24.38
N VAL A 397 -6.03 -11.61 23.61
CA VAL A 397 -6.13 -12.01 22.20
C VAL A 397 -5.80 -13.49 22.10
N VAL A 398 -6.71 -14.27 21.54
CA VAL A 398 -6.51 -15.70 21.26
C VAL A 398 -6.31 -15.87 19.76
N VAL A 399 -5.21 -16.46 19.33
CA VAL A 399 -4.90 -16.68 17.90
C VAL A 399 -4.96 -18.16 17.59
N GLN A 400 -5.95 -18.56 16.78
CA GLN A 400 -6.12 -19.93 16.29
C GLN A 400 -5.36 -20.10 14.98
N CYS A 401 -4.27 -20.85 15.01
CA CYS A 401 -3.44 -21.10 13.84
C CYS A 401 -3.92 -22.35 13.11
N VAL A 402 -4.27 -22.21 11.83
CA VAL A 402 -4.71 -23.29 10.95
C VAL A 402 -3.93 -23.28 9.65
N ASN A 403 -3.95 -24.41 8.93
CA ASN A 403 -3.35 -24.57 7.60
C ASN A 403 -1.90 -24.07 7.49
N GLY A 404 -1.08 -24.32 8.51
CA GLY A 404 0.35 -24.00 8.50
C GLY A 404 0.72 -22.61 9.04
N SER A 405 -0.24 -21.82 9.56
CA SER A 405 0.09 -20.57 10.25
C SER A 405 1.09 -20.79 11.39
N ASN A 406 2.09 -19.90 11.50
CA ASN A 406 3.25 -20.12 12.38
C ASN A 406 3.69 -18.90 13.22
N PRO A 407 2.80 -18.06 13.78
CA PRO A 407 3.23 -16.99 14.68
C PRO A 407 3.90 -17.58 15.93
N SER A 408 4.96 -16.94 16.38
CA SER A 408 5.84 -17.44 17.44
C SER A 408 6.23 -16.38 18.47
N THR A 409 6.22 -15.10 18.09
CA THR A 409 6.55 -13.97 18.98
C THR A 409 5.35 -13.05 19.17
N SER A 410 5.22 -12.46 20.37
CA SER A 410 4.13 -11.52 20.66
C SER A 410 4.54 -10.46 21.66
N SER A 411 3.91 -9.29 21.60
CA SER A 411 4.08 -8.21 22.58
C SER A 411 2.74 -7.55 22.91
N SER A 412 2.55 -7.18 24.18
CA SER A 412 1.31 -6.57 24.70
C SER A 412 1.61 -5.29 25.48
N PRO A 413 2.03 -4.19 24.82
CA PRO A 413 2.42 -2.95 25.51
C PRO A 413 1.30 -2.33 26.34
N SER A 414 0.04 -2.60 25.99
CA SER A 414 -1.15 -2.09 26.69
C SER A 414 -1.59 -2.96 27.88
N GLY A 415 -0.79 -3.96 28.31
CA GLY A 415 -1.06 -4.80 29.47
C GLY A 415 -1.98 -6.02 29.23
N GLY A 416 -2.27 -6.34 27.96
CA GLY A 416 -3.04 -7.51 27.55
C GLY A 416 -2.22 -8.82 27.50
N THR A 417 -2.84 -9.91 27.03
CA THR A 417 -2.18 -11.21 26.82
C THR A 417 -2.41 -11.72 25.40
N VAL A 418 -1.50 -12.55 24.89
CA VAL A 418 -1.65 -13.26 23.62
C VAL A 418 -1.57 -14.76 23.89
N GLU A 419 -2.58 -15.50 23.44
CA GLU A 419 -2.64 -16.97 23.53
C GLU A 419 -2.63 -17.56 22.13
N ILE A 420 -1.50 -18.15 21.72
CA ILE A 420 -1.37 -18.82 20.43
C ILE A 420 -1.83 -20.26 20.57
N GLN A 421 -2.86 -20.64 19.81
CA GLN A 421 -3.46 -21.97 19.76
C GLN A 421 -3.17 -22.62 18.42
N ASN A 422 -2.17 -23.50 18.40
CA ASN A 422 -1.83 -24.31 17.22
C ASN A 422 -2.62 -25.62 17.26
N VAL A 423 -3.92 -25.55 17.00
CA VAL A 423 -4.78 -26.75 17.05
C VAL A 423 -4.59 -27.58 15.79
N VAL A 424 -4.08 -28.79 15.96
CA VAL A 424 -4.00 -29.80 14.91
C VAL A 424 -4.96 -30.95 15.19
N TYR A 425 -5.32 -31.71 14.16
CA TYR A 425 -6.17 -32.89 14.32
C TYR A 425 -5.34 -34.17 14.41
N LEU A 426 -5.73 -35.03 15.35
CA LEU A 426 -5.24 -36.39 15.47
C LEU A 426 -6.30 -37.32 14.88
N LYS A 427 -6.02 -37.96 13.74
CA LYS A 427 -6.96 -38.82 13.03
C LYS A 427 -6.39 -40.23 12.92
N VAL A 428 -7.17 -41.23 13.33
CA VAL A 428 -6.83 -42.64 13.13
C VAL A 428 -8.00 -43.34 12.46
N TYR A 429 -7.74 -43.94 11.31
CA TYR A 429 -8.69 -44.75 10.55
C TYR A 429 -8.39 -46.23 10.79
N VAL A 430 -9.40 -46.99 11.20
CA VAL A 430 -9.26 -48.40 11.57
C VAL A 430 -10.08 -49.26 10.61
N LYS A 431 -9.39 -50.16 9.89
CA LYS A 431 -9.99 -51.11 8.95
C LYS A 431 -9.63 -52.55 9.32
N ASP A 432 -10.40 -53.51 8.85
CA ASP A 432 -9.99 -54.91 8.84
C ASP A 432 -9.07 -55.22 7.65
N SER A 433 -8.64 -56.48 7.53
CA SER A 433 -7.79 -56.95 6.43
C SER A 433 -8.45 -56.92 5.05
N ASP A 434 -9.78 -56.84 5.00
CA ASP A 434 -10.56 -56.74 3.76
C ASP A 434 -10.86 -55.27 3.37
N GLY A 435 -10.40 -54.32 4.20
CA GLY A 435 -10.58 -52.89 3.99
C GLY A 435 -11.92 -52.34 4.48
N VAL A 436 -12.70 -53.13 5.22
CA VAL A 436 -13.97 -52.70 5.83
C VAL A 436 -13.68 -51.85 7.05
N GLU A 437 -14.40 -50.73 7.17
CA GLU A 437 -14.25 -49.82 8.31
C GLU A 437 -14.74 -50.47 9.61
N ILE A 438 -13.91 -50.40 10.65
CA ILE A 438 -14.23 -50.98 11.96
C ILE A 438 -14.79 -49.87 12.86
N SER A 439 -16.10 -49.87 13.10
CA SER A 439 -16.73 -48.97 14.08
C SER A 439 -16.51 -49.42 15.53
N ASN A 440 -16.56 -48.50 16.48
CA ASN A 440 -16.41 -48.76 17.92
C ASN A 440 -15.10 -49.47 18.32
N ALA A 441 -14.04 -49.36 17.51
CA ALA A 441 -12.68 -49.69 17.95
C ALA A 441 -12.21 -48.58 18.89
N ARG A 442 -11.56 -48.94 20.00
CA ARG A 442 -10.95 -47.96 20.90
C ARG A 442 -9.56 -47.61 20.42
N VAL A 443 -9.34 -46.34 20.17
CA VAL A 443 -8.07 -45.78 19.74
C VAL A 443 -7.55 -44.87 20.84
N ALA A 444 -6.31 -45.08 21.25
CA ALA A 444 -5.62 -44.17 22.15
C ALA A 444 -4.27 -43.74 21.56
N ILE A 445 -3.94 -42.46 21.75
CA ILE A 445 -2.65 -41.88 21.36
C ILE A 445 -1.97 -41.41 22.63
N TYR A 446 -0.68 -41.74 22.77
CA TYR A 446 0.15 -41.34 23.89
C TYR A 446 1.44 -40.69 23.37
N LYS A 447 1.96 -39.68 24.07
CA LYS A 447 3.33 -39.21 23.83
C LYS A 447 4.31 -40.35 24.08
N SER A 448 5.24 -40.58 23.15
CA SER A 448 6.28 -41.60 23.32
C SER A 448 7.22 -41.26 24.49
N SER A 449 7.39 -39.98 24.82
CA SER A 449 8.33 -39.50 25.83
C SER A 449 7.94 -39.82 27.27
N ASP A 450 6.65 -39.74 27.60
CA ASP A 450 6.15 -39.79 28.98
C ASP A 450 4.83 -40.53 29.15
N MET A 451 4.31 -41.12 28.07
CA MET A 451 3.01 -41.80 28.04
C MET A 451 1.81 -40.91 28.40
N THR A 452 1.93 -39.59 28.28
CA THR A 452 0.79 -38.67 28.43
C THR A 452 -0.25 -38.99 27.35
N GLN A 453 -1.49 -39.26 27.77
CA GLN A 453 -2.59 -39.53 26.86
C GLN A 453 -2.98 -38.25 26.11
N LEU A 454 -3.00 -38.33 24.79
CA LEU A 454 -3.39 -37.24 23.89
C LEU A 454 -4.78 -37.46 23.28
N MET A 455 -5.18 -38.72 23.09
CA MET A 455 -6.50 -39.10 22.55
C MET A 455 -6.93 -40.43 23.17
N ASN A 456 -8.23 -40.63 23.41
CA ASN A 456 -8.82 -41.91 23.81
C ASN A 456 -10.27 -41.99 23.37
N GLU A 457 -10.46 -42.24 22.07
CA GLU A 457 -11.75 -42.16 21.39
C GLU A 457 -12.20 -43.52 20.84
N LEU A 458 -13.49 -43.63 20.55
CA LEU A 458 -14.05 -44.73 19.77
C LEU A 458 -14.13 -44.34 18.30
N THR A 459 -13.88 -45.28 17.40
CA THR A 459 -14.11 -45.05 15.98
C THR A 459 -15.59 -44.94 15.66
N ASP A 460 -15.94 -44.03 14.75
CA ASP A 460 -17.29 -43.83 14.22
C ASP A 460 -17.70 -44.93 13.21
N ALA A 461 -18.83 -44.75 12.53
CA ALA A 461 -19.30 -45.68 11.50
C ALA A 461 -18.37 -45.79 10.27
N ASN A 462 -17.47 -44.82 10.08
CA ASN A 462 -16.47 -44.78 9.02
C ASN A 462 -15.09 -45.25 9.50
N GLY A 463 -15.00 -45.87 10.68
CA GLY A 463 -13.73 -46.35 11.24
C GLY A 463 -12.81 -45.22 11.74
N LYS A 464 -13.30 -43.98 11.87
CA LYS A 464 -12.49 -42.81 12.23
C LYS A 464 -12.60 -42.48 13.71
N ALA A 465 -11.46 -42.38 14.39
CA ALA A 465 -11.32 -41.73 15.70
C ALA A 465 -10.58 -40.39 15.51
N GLU A 466 -11.07 -39.31 16.14
CA GLU A 466 -10.54 -37.96 15.97
C GLU A 466 -10.54 -37.18 17.28
N GLU A 467 -9.47 -36.42 17.52
CA GLU A 467 -9.33 -35.49 18.64
C GLU A 467 -8.46 -34.30 18.23
N THR A 468 -8.60 -33.18 18.93
CA THR A 468 -7.78 -31.98 18.73
C THR A 468 -6.56 -31.95 19.65
N PHE A 469 -5.44 -31.43 19.17
CA PHE A 469 -4.20 -31.33 19.93
C PHE A 469 -3.56 -29.96 19.78
N GLN A 470 -3.14 -29.34 20.89
CA GLN A 470 -2.36 -28.11 20.89
C GLN A 470 -0.91 -28.43 20.55
N TYR A 471 -0.55 -28.26 19.28
CA TYR A 471 0.77 -28.55 18.75
C TYR A 471 1.82 -27.59 19.34
N PRO A 472 2.89 -28.10 19.98
CA PRO A 472 3.85 -27.26 20.69
C PRO A 472 4.86 -26.56 19.77
N GLY A 473 4.67 -26.61 18.45
CA GLY A 473 5.59 -26.03 17.47
C GLY A 473 6.78 -26.92 17.09
N SER A 474 6.83 -28.16 17.60
CA SER A 474 7.84 -29.17 17.22
C SER A 474 7.21 -30.56 17.18
N ASP A 475 7.73 -31.41 16.29
CA ASP A 475 7.22 -32.76 16.06
C ASP A 475 7.13 -33.56 17.37
N VAL A 476 5.97 -34.19 17.59
CA VAL A 476 5.72 -35.00 18.78
C VAL A 476 5.61 -36.47 18.38
N GLU A 477 6.61 -37.27 18.73
CA GLU A 477 6.54 -38.73 18.58
C GLU A 477 5.44 -39.30 19.49
N VAL A 478 4.62 -40.19 18.91
CA VAL A 478 3.50 -40.81 19.62
C VAL A 478 3.44 -42.32 19.42
N ILE A 479 2.84 -42.99 20.41
CA ILE A 479 2.44 -44.39 20.37
C ILE A 479 0.92 -44.42 20.18
N ILE A 480 0.47 -45.16 19.17
CA ILE A 480 -0.93 -45.33 18.79
C ILE A 480 -1.33 -46.75 19.13
N ARG A 481 -2.36 -46.91 19.96
CA ARG A 481 -2.90 -48.21 20.38
C ARG A 481 -4.34 -48.35 19.91
N VAL A 482 -4.61 -49.42 19.20
CA VAL A 482 -5.95 -49.75 18.71
C VAL A 482 -6.38 -51.10 19.26
N ARG A 483 -7.54 -51.14 19.90
CA ARG A 483 -8.14 -52.39 20.39
C ARG A 483 -9.64 -52.40 20.11
N LYS A 484 -10.16 -53.56 19.74
CA LYS A 484 -11.59 -53.80 19.66
C LYS A 484 -11.94 -55.10 20.36
N SER A 485 -12.58 -54.96 21.52
CA SER A 485 -13.22 -56.08 22.22
C SER A 485 -14.70 -56.04 21.86
N SER A 486 -15.06 -56.59 20.70
CA SER A 486 -16.47 -56.79 20.35
C SER A 486 -17.11 -57.77 21.33
N VAL A 487 -18.39 -57.58 21.63
CA VAL A 487 -19.24 -58.66 22.14
C VAL A 487 -19.72 -59.44 20.92
N GLY A 488 -19.40 -60.75 20.81
CA GLY A 488 -19.72 -61.58 19.65
C GLY A 488 -18.54 -62.44 19.15
N ASP A 489 -18.70 -63.02 17.96
CA ASP A 489 -17.74 -63.97 17.37
C ASP A 489 -16.48 -63.29 16.82
N THR A 490 -16.60 -62.08 16.29
CA THR A 490 -15.46 -61.34 15.71
C THR A 490 -14.66 -60.63 16.80
N ARG A 491 -13.43 -61.08 17.03
CA ARG A 491 -12.43 -60.42 17.88
C ARG A 491 -11.26 -59.98 17.02
N TYR A 492 -10.55 -58.94 17.43
CA TYR A 492 -9.40 -58.45 16.68
C TYR A 492 -8.15 -58.44 17.56
N ILE A 493 -7.01 -58.78 16.96
CA ILE A 493 -5.70 -58.67 17.60
C ILE A 493 -5.42 -57.18 17.83
N PRO A 494 -5.10 -56.74 19.06
CA PRO A 494 -4.74 -55.34 19.33
C PRO A 494 -3.49 -54.94 18.53
N VAL A 495 -3.49 -53.70 18.03
CA VAL A 495 -2.36 -53.14 17.27
C VAL A 495 -1.73 -52.00 18.07
N GLU A 496 -0.40 -51.99 18.10
CA GLU A 496 0.42 -50.86 18.56
C GLU A 496 1.31 -50.43 17.39
N THR A 497 1.33 -49.13 17.10
CA THR A 497 2.21 -48.53 16.10
C THR A 497 2.72 -47.19 16.60
N ILE A 498 3.75 -46.66 15.95
CA ILE A 498 4.28 -45.32 16.21
C ILE A 498 3.77 -44.35 15.14
N GLY A 499 3.73 -43.07 15.49
CA GLY A 499 3.43 -41.96 14.58
C GLY A 499 4.13 -40.68 15.03
N VAL A 500 4.01 -39.63 14.24
CA VAL A 500 4.51 -38.29 14.58
C VAL A 500 3.38 -37.30 14.36
N ILE A 501 3.08 -36.50 15.37
CA ILE A 501 2.22 -35.33 15.22
C ILE A 501 3.10 -34.19 14.71
N GLY A 502 2.89 -33.77 13.47
CA GLY A 502 3.58 -32.62 12.88
C GLY A 502 2.70 -31.38 12.84
N VAL A 503 3.13 -30.37 12.09
CA VAL A 503 2.39 -29.11 11.88
C VAL A 503 1.00 -29.31 11.27
N ASP A 504 0.81 -30.37 10.47
CA ASP A 504 -0.49 -30.74 9.87
C ASP A 504 -1.32 -31.68 10.76
N GLY A 505 -0.81 -32.01 11.96
CA GLY A 505 -1.38 -33.00 12.85
C GLY A 505 -0.89 -34.42 12.58
N LEU A 506 -1.77 -35.40 12.81
CA LEU A 506 -1.49 -36.82 12.61
C LEU A 506 -2.64 -37.43 11.83
N THR A 507 -2.34 -38.17 10.76
CA THR A 507 -3.30 -39.06 10.11
C THR A 507 -2.67 -40.44 9.97
N GLN A 508 -3.23 -41.44 10.64
CA GLN A 508 -2.74 -42.82 10.62
C GLN A 508 -3.84 -43.78 10.13
N TYR A 509 -3.46 -44.73 9.28
CA TYR A 509 -4.29 -45.87 8.92
C TYR A 509 -3.78 -47.11 9.66
N VAL A 510 -4.70 -47.82 10.31
CA VAL A 510 -4.41 -49.04 11.08
C VAL A 510 -5.29 -50.17 10.57
N THR A 511 -4.65 -51.28 10.19
CA THR A 511 -5.33 -52.52 9.82
C THR A 511 -5.32 -53.47 11.01
N MET A 512 -6.49 -53.92 11.45
CA MET A 512 -6.64 -54.97 12.45
C MET A 512 -6.91 -56.31 11.78
N TYR A 513 -6.34 -57.38 12.33
CA TYR A 513 -6.62 -58.75 11.88
C TYR A 513 -7.57 -59.42 12.87
N GLU A 514 -8.54 -60.17 12.33
CA GLU A 514 -9.42 -60.99 13.15
C GLU A 514 -8.61 -62.06 13.91
N ASP A 515 -8.91 -62.22 15.19
CA ASP A 515 -8.28 -63.20 16.07
C ASP A 515 -9.00 -64.54 15.94
N THR A 516 -8.44 -65.44 15.13
CA THR A 516 -8.98 -66.77 14.88
C THR A 516 -8.61 -67.80 15.96
N SER A 517 -7.94 -67.39 17.06
CA SER A 517 -7.34 -68.32 18.02
C SER A 517 -8.31 -68.95 19.05
N LEU A 518 -9.62 -68.77 18.89
CA LEU A 518 -10.64 -69.21 19.86
C LEU A 518 -11.51 -70.42 19.48
N GLU A 519 -11.24 -71.12 18.38
CA GLU A 519 -12.00 -72.35 18.02
C GLU A 519 -11.54 -73.63 18.77
N GLY A 520 -11.12 -73.58 20.04
CA GLY A 520 -10.56 -74.77 20.70
C GLY A 520 -10.58 -74.84 22.23
N GLY A 521 -11.55 -74.22 22.91
CA GLY A 521 -11.76 -74.36 24.35
C GLY A 521 -12.92 -75.27 24.71
#